data_AF-A0A9P3EN54-F1
#
_entry.id   AF-A0A9P3EN54-F1
#
_cell.length_a   1.000
_cell.length_b   1.000
_cell.length_c   1.000
_cell.angle_alpha   90.00
_cell.angle_beta   90.00
_cell.angle_gamma   90.00
#
_symmetry.space_group_name_H-M   'P 1'
#
loop_
_entity.id
_entity.type
_entity.pdbx_description
1 polymer ?
#
loop_
_entity_poly.entity_id
_entity_poly.type
_entity_poly.pdbx_seq_one_letter_code
_entity_poly.pdbx_strand_id
1 'polypeptide(L)'
;MPDNLKFFYSPTEYLRPWKLASLACGIALLILGSIYTPAPDWDIPISFIMAGLTYWTAPCSLRTLLERKWRLLPLAAFFTWLSVDGCYAFYWYFKDPEALHAMRSANAPASLALYGICGVIWLYRGSLKGLARELRNALVSR
;
A
#
# COMPACT_ATOMS: atom_id res chain seq x y z
N MET A 1 -11.61 15.54 -17.98
CA MET A 1 -10.86 14.30 -18.28
C MET A 1 -11.84 13.14 -18.20
N PRO A 2 -11.89 12.23 -19.19
CA PRO A 2 -12.82 11.10 -19.14
C PRO A 2 -12.51 10.24 -17.91
N ASP A 3 -13.56 9.71 -17.25
CA ASP A 3 -13.44 9.01 -15.96
C ASP A 3 -12.52 7.78 -16.01
N ASN A 4 -12.25 7.24 -17.20
CA ASN A 4 -11.35 6.11 -17.41
C ASN A 4 -9.86 6.43 -17.25
N LEU A 5 -9.46 7.72 -17.19
CA LEU A 5 -8.06 8.14 -17.06
C LEU A 5 -7.69 8.65 -15.65
N LYS A 6 -8.60 8.62 -14.68
CA LYS A 6 -8.30 9.00 -13.29
C LYS A 6 -7.49 7.89 -12.60
N PHE A 7 -6.24 8.18 -12.26
CA PHE A 7 -5.38 7.23 -11.55
C PHE A 7 -5.73 7.12 -10.07
N PHE A 8 -5.78 8.25 -9.35
CA PHE A 8 -6.10 8.28 -7.92
C PHE A 8 -7.60 8.20 -7.64
N TYR A 9 -7.94 7.75 -6.43
CA TYR A 9 -9.30 7.90 -5.91
C TYR A 9 -9.61 9.33 -5.46
N SER A 10 -10.89 9.62 -5.24
CA SER A 10 -11.32 10.84 -4.57
C SER A 10 -10.88 10.83 -3.09
N PRO A 11 -10.66 12.00 -2.46
CA PRO A 11 -10.32 12.08 -1.04
C PRO A 11 -11.29 11.31 -0.12
N THR A 12 -12.58 11.37 -0.44
CA THR A 12 -13.63 10.64 0.29
C THR A 12 -13.43 9.13 0.33
N GLU A 13 -12.75 8.55 -0.67
CA GLU A 13 -12.45 7.13 -0.70
C GLU A 13 -11.32 6.78 0.28
N TYR A 14 -10.28 7.62 0.38
CA TYR A 14 -9.18 7.44 1.33
C TYR A 14 -9.59 7.77 2.77
N LEU A 15 -10.67 8.51 2.98
CA LEU A 15 -11.17 8.85 4.32
C LEU A 15 -12.20 7.86 4.85
N ARG A 16 -12.41 6.73 4.17
CA ARG A 16 -13.30 5.68 4.69
C ARG A 16 -12.77 5.17 6.04
N PRO A 17 -13.60 5.15 7.10
CA PRO A 17 -13.14 4.81 8.45
C PRO A 17 -12.40 3.48 8.54
N TRP A 18 -12.86 2.45 7.79
CA TRP A 18 -12.22 1.14 7.82
C TRP A 18 -10.87 1.09 7.09
N LYS A 19 -10.67 1.93 6.07
CA LYS A 19 -9.37 2.04 5.38
C LYS A 19 -8.36 2.73 6.28
N LEU A 20 -8.77 3.80 6.95
CA LEU A 20 -7.95 4.48 7.96
C LEU A 20 -7.63 3.57 9.15
N ALA A 21 -8.61 2.80 9.64
CA ALA A 21 -8.39 1.84 10.72
C ALA A 21 -7.41 0.74 10.31
N SER A 22 -7.55 0.16 9.12
CA SER A 22 -6.61 -0.86 8.62
C SER A 22 -5.21 -0.29 8.35
N LEU A 23 -5.11 0.95 7.86
CA LEU A 23 -3.82 1.66 7.78
C LEU A 23 -3.19 1.85 9.16
N ALA A 24 -3.96 2.32 10.14
CA ALA A 24 -3.47 2.52 11.51
C ALA A 24 -2.99 1.21 12.13
N CYS A 25 -3.73 0.11 11.95
CA CYS A 25 -3.29 -1.22 12.37
C CYS A 25 -1.99 -1.64 11.67
N GLY A 26 -1.87 -1.41 10.35
CA GLY A 26 -0.66 -1.71 9.60
C GLY A 26 0.56 -0.93 10.11
N ILE A 27 0.42 0.38 10.33
CA ILE A 27 1.48 1.23 10.89
C ILE A 27 1.85 0.75 12.30
N ALA A 28 0.87 0.44 13.15
CA ALA A 28 1.14 -0.09 14.49
C ALA A 28 1.95 -1.39 14.43
N LEU A 29 1.60 -2.32 13.53
CA LEU A 29 2.36 -3.55 13.31
C LEU A 29 3.79 -3.27 12.82
N LEU A 30 3.98 -2.30 11.92
CA LEU A 30 5.31 -1.92 11.43
C LEU A 30 6.18 -1.33 12.55
N ILE A 31 5.61 -0.48 13.40
CA ILE A 31 6.30 0.09 14.56
C ILE A 31 6.67 -1.01 15.56
N LEU A 32 5.72 -1.87 15.93
CA LEU A 32 5.97 -2.99 16.84
C LEU A 32 7.05 -3.93 16.26
N GLY A 33 7.01 -4.20 14.97
CA GLY A 33 8.03 -4.95 14.25
C GLY A 33 9.42 -4.32 14.37
N SER A 34 9.55 -3.01 14.12
CA SER A 34 10.84 -2.31 14.28
C SER A 34 11.42 -2.37 15.70
N ILE A 35 10.55 -2.50 16.73
CA ILE A 35 10.97 -2.57 18.14
C ILE A 35 11.35 -4.00 18.54
N TYR A 36 10.54 -4.99 18.17
CA TYR A 36 10.73 -6.38 18.61
C TYR A 36 11.62 -7.21 17.69
N THR A 37 11.75 -6.82 16.43
CA THR A 37 12.65 -7.43 15.44
C THR A 37 13.53 -6.35 14.80
N PRO A 38 14.49 -5.78 15.55
CA PRO A 38 15.31 -4.69 15.03
C PRO A 38 16.08 -5.12 13.79
N ALA A 39 16.01 -4.30 12.75
CA ALA A 39 16.80 -4.44 11.53
C ALA A 39 17.51 -3.11 11.24
N PRO A 40 18.69 -3.13 10.61
CA PRO A 40 19.49 -1.92 10.38
C PRO A 40 18.79 -0.89 9.48
N ASP A 41 17.82 -1.33 8.67
CA ASP A 41 17.07 -0.52 7.71
C ASP A 41 15.58 -0.34 8.05
N TRP A 42 15.15 -0.78 9.24
CA TRP A 42 13.74 -0.74 9.63
C TRP A 42 13.53 0.11 10.88
N ASP A 43 13.14 1.36 10.64
CA ASP A 43 12.78 2.30 11.70
C ASP A 43 11.35 2.82 11.59
N ILE A 44 10.97 3.61 12.59
CA ILE A 44 9.64 4.20 12.70
C ILE A 44 9.38 5.21 11.55
N PRO A 45 10.26 6.20 11.27
CA PRO A 45 10.05 7.11 10.14
C PRO A 45 9.82 6.43 8.78
N ILE A 46 10.64 5.46 8.40
CA ILE A 46 10.48 4.77 7.10
C ILE A 46 9.16 3.99 7.05
N SER A 47 8.74 3.42 8.18
CA SER A 47 7.44 2.75 8.29
C SER A 47 6.27 3.69 7.95
N PHE A 48 6.29 4.94 8.43
CA PHE A 48 5.27 5.92 8.07
C PHE A 48 5.32 6.34 6.59
N ILE A 49 6.52 6.57 6.06
CA ILE A 49 6.71 6.99 4.66
C ILE A 49 6.18 5.91 3.71
N MET A 50 6.63 4.67 3.89
CA MET A 50 6.26 3.55 3.02
C MET A 50 4.78 3.19 3.17
N ALA A 51 4.24 3.16 4.40
CA ALA A 51 2.83 2.88 4.63
C ALA A 51 1.93 3.97 4.01
N GLY A 52 2.31 5.25 4.15
CA GLY A 52 1.57 6.37 3.58
C GLY A 52 1.54 6.33 2.05
N LEU A 53 2.70 6.08 1.41
CA LEU A 53 2.75 5.91 -0.04
C LEU A 53 1.94 4.71 -0.49
N THR A 54 2.11 3.55 0.16
CA THR A 54 1.35 2.32 -0.12
C THR A 54 -0.16 2.56 -0.01
N TYR A 55 -0.63 3.27 1.01
CA TYR A 55 -2.04 3.62 1.17
C TYR A 55 -2.59 4.45 0.02
N TRP A 56 -1.79 5.39 -0.46
CA TRP A 56 -2.18 6.30 -1.51
C TRP A 56 -2.20 5.62 -2.89
N THR A 57 -1.26 4.71 -3.15
CA THR A 57 -0.97 4.24 -4.51
C THR A 57 -1.33 2.78 -4.76
N ALA A 58 -1.25 1.89 -3.76
CA ALA A 58 -1.44 0.45 -3.96
C ALA A 58 -2.76 0.06 -4.63
N PRO A 59 -3.93 0.50 -4.14
CA PRO A 59 -5.19 0.12 -4.79
C PRO A 59 -5.34 0.76 -6.18
N CYS A 60 -4.71 1.92 -6.41
CA CYS A 60 -4.71 2.60 -7.71
C CYS A 60 -3.87 1.85 -8.74
N SER A 61 -2.64 1.45 -8.39
CA SER A 61 -1.77 0.64 -9.25
C SER A 61 -2.39 -0.71 -9.55
N LEU A 62 -2.93 -1.41 -8.55
CA LEU A 62 -3.58 -2.70 -8.74
C LEU A 62 -4.81 -2.60 -9.64
N ARG A 63 -5.65 -1.58 -9.43
CA ARG A 63 -6.81 -1.31 -10.28
C ARG A 63 -6.42 -1.09 -11.74
N THR A 64 -5.33 -0.37 -12.00
CA THR A 64 -4.84 -0.16 -13.39
C THR A 64 -4.57 -1.49 -14.10
N LEU A 65 -3.98 -2.47 -13.40
CA LEU A 65 -3.74 -3.81 -13.93
C LEU A 65 -5.05 -4.58 -14.14
N LEU A 66 -5.90 -4.63 -13.13
CA LEU A 66 -7.16 -5.41 -13.16
C LEU A 66 -8.15 -4.87 -14.21
N GLU A 67 -8.28 -3.55 -14.31
CA GLU A 67 -9.15 -2.87 -15.29
C GLU A 67 -8.47 -2.67 -16.65
N ARG A 68 -7.24 -3.21 -16.85
CA ARG A 68 -6.49 -3.14 -18.11
C ARG A 68 -6.32 -1.71 -18.65
N LYS A 69 -6.09 -0.75 -17.76
CA LYS A 69 -5.89 0.67 -18.10
C LYS A 69 -4.46 0.94 -18.58
N TRP A 70 -4.07 0.33 -19.70
CA TRP A 70 -2.68 0.33 -20.20
C TRP A 70 -2.04 1.72 -20.36
N ARG A 71 -2.85 2.74 -20.68
CA ARG A 71 -2.37 4.13 -20.76
C ARG A 71 -1.84 4.68 -19.44
N LEU A 72 -2.30 4.14 -18.31
CA LEU A 72 -1.85 4.49 -16.97
C LEU A 72 -0.79 3.53 -16.42
N LEU A 73 -0.42 2.48 -17.17
CA LEU A 73 0.55 1.50 -16.71
C LEU A 73 1.91 2.11 -16.35
N PRO A 74 2.49 3.06 -17.12
CA PRO A 74 3.74 3.72 -16.73
C PRO A 74 3.63 4.43 -15.38
N LEU A 75 2.51 5.10 -15.13
CA LEU A 75 2.24 5.78 -13.87
C LEU A 75 2.07 4.79 -12.72
N ALA A 76 1.34 3.69 -12.94
CA ALA A 76 1.19 2.62 -11.97
C ALA A 76 2.53 1.98 -11.61
N ALA A 77 3.38 1.71 -12.61
CA ALA A 77 4.72 1.15 -12.43
C ALA A 77 5.62 2.11 -11.64
N PHE A 78 5.61 3.40 -11.98
CA PHE A 78 6.32 4.43 -11.23
C PHE A 78 5.91 4.46 -9.75
N PHE A 79 4.61 4.50 -9.46
CA PHE A 79 4.15 4.55 -8.08
C PHE A 79 4.37 3.25 -7.31
N THR A 80 4.28 2.10 -7.97
CA THR A 80 4.66 0.82 -7.36
C THR A 80 6.13 0.85 -6.98
N TRP A 81 7.02 1.20 -7.90
CA TRP A 81 8.46 1.32 -7.61
C TRP A 81 8.71 2.33 -6.49
N LEU A 82 8.13 3.53 -6.57
CA LEU A 82 8.31 4.59 -5.57
C LEU A 82 7.90 4.10 -4.17
N SER A 83 6.79 3.39 -4.06
CA SER A 83 6.25 2.94 -2.76
C SER A 83 7.00 1.73 -2.19
N VAL A 84 7.50 0.85 -3.06
CA VAL A 84 8.16 -0.41 -2.67
C VAL A 84 9.65 -0.25 -2.42
N ASP A 85 10.35 0.55 -3.24
CA ASP A 85 11.81 0.63 -3.23
C ASP A 85 12.32 2.07 -3.33
N GLY A 86 11.71 2.93 -4.16
CA GLY A 86 12.22 4.28 -4.42
C GLY A 86 12.30 5.16 -3.18
N CYS A 87 11.24 5.22 -2.37
CA CYS A 87 11.24 6.02 -1.14
C CYS A 87 12.17 5.45 -0.06
N TYR A 88 12.25 4.12 0.04
CA TYR A 88 13.18 3.42 0.92
C TYR A 88 14.63 3.72 0.54
N ALA A 89 14.96 3.59 -0.75
CA ALA A 89 16.29 3.85 -1.26
C ALA A 89 16.70 5.30 -1.06
N PHE A 90 15.79 6.25 -1.33
CA PHE A 90 16.04 7.66 -1.10
C PHE A 90 16.27 7.97 0.38
N TYR A 91 15.41 7.46 1.27
CA TYR A 91 15.52 7.67 2.71
C TYR A 91 16.86 7.17 3.27
N TRP A 92 17.19 5.91 2.98
CA TRP A 92 18.41 5.29 3.49
C TRP A 92 19.69 5.77 2.81
N TYR A 93 19.62 6.24 1.56
CA TYR A 93 20.77 6.89 0.92
C TYR A 93 21.28 8.09 1.72
N PHE A 94 20.38 8.88 2.31
CA PHE A 94 20.78 10.02 3.14
C PHE A 94 21.01 9.66 4.61
N LYS A 95 20.35 8.60 5.11
CA LYS A 95 20.43 8.22 6.51
C LYS A 95 21.62 7.31 6.84
N ASP A 96 21.78 6.23 6.08
CA ASP A 96 22.83 5.23 6.25
C ASP A 96 22.98 4.42 4.96
N PRO A 97 23.93 4.79 4.07
CA PRO A 97 24.18 4.09 2.81
C PRO A 97 24.60 2.63 2.98
N GLU A 98 25.23 2.26 4.09
CA GLU A 98 25.67 0.88 4.35
C GLU A 98 24.46 -0.01 4.66
N ALA A 99 23.53 0.47 5.49
CA ALA A 99 22.25 -0.19 5.73
C ALA A 99 21.46 -0.36 4.42
N LEU A 100 21.43 0.68 3.57
CA LEU A 100 20.82 0.61 2.25
C LEU A 100 21.43 -0.51 1.40
N HIS A 101 22.76 -0.55 1.29
CA HIS A 101 23.45 -1.53 0.48
C HIS A 101 23.20 -2.96 0.96
N ALA A 102 23.18 -3.17 2.28
CA ALA A 102 22.97 -4.49 2.88
C ALA A 102 21.53 -5.01 2.73
N MET A 103 20.53 -4.14 2.87
CA MET A 103 19.14 -4.58 3.08
C MET A 103 18.18 -4.34 1.91
N ARG A 104 18.53 -3.48 0.94
CA ARG A 104 17.60 -3.10 -0.15
C ARG A 104 17.03 -4.29 -0.91
N SER A 105 17.86 -5.30 -1.18
CA SER A 105 17.45 -6.52 -1.90
C SER A 105 16.46 -7.37 -1.11
N ALA A 106 16.48 -7.30 0.23
CA ALA A 106 15.52 -7.95 1.11
C ALA A 106 14.24 -7.12 1.32
N ASN A 107 14.38 -5.80 1.44
CA ASN A 107 13.22 -4.90 1.58
C ASN A 107 12.30 -4.94 0.35
N ALA A 108 12.86 -4.88 -0.86
CA ALA A 108 12.06 -4.80 -2.09
C ALA A 108 10.98 -5.90 -2.24
N PRO A 109 11.29 -7.21 -2.11
CA PRO A 109 10.27 -8.25 -2.19
C PRO A 109 9.28 -8.23 -1.03
N ALA A 110 9.72 -7.93 0.20
CA ALA A 110 8.83 -7.82 1.37
C ALA A 110 7.82 -6.68 1.19
N SER A 111 8.32 -5.51 0.78
CA SER A 111 7.51 -4.33 0.51
C SER A 111 6.59 -4.53 -0.70
N LEU A 112 7.01 -5.25 -1.74
CA LEU A 112 6.14 -5.58 -2.88
C LEU A 112 4.98 -6.50 -2.47
N ALA A 113 5.24 -7.50 -1.63
CA ALA A 113 4.21 -8.40 -1.12
C ALA A 113 3.17 -7.63 -0.28
N LEU A 114 3.64 -6.77 0.64
CA LEU A 114 2.76 -5.90 1.44
C LEU A 114 1.97 -4.94 0.54
N TYR A 115 2.62 -4.32 -0.46
CA TYR A 115 1.96 -3.44 -1.43
C TYR A 115 0.83 -4.16 -2.18
N GLY A 116 1.05 -5.41 -2.61
CA GLY A 116 0.02 -6.24 -3.23
C GLY A 116 -1.14 -6.55 -2.29
N ILE A 117 -0.86 -7.00 -1.07
CA ILE A 117 -1.88 -7.34 -0.05
C ILE A 117 -2.71 -6.10 0.30
N CYS A 118 -2.06 -5.00 0.62
CA CYS A 118 -2.70 -3.71 0.88
C CYS A 118 -3.52 -3.22 -0.32
N GLY A 119 -2.98 -3.38 -1.53
CA GLY A 119 -3.68 -3.09 -2.77
C GLY A 119 -5.00 -3.85 -2.87
N VAL A 120 -5.02 -5.15 -2.56
CA VAL A 120 -6.24 -5.97 -2.55
C VAL A 120 -7.21 -5.52 -1.47
N ILE A 121 -6.73 -5.32 -0.24
CA ILE A 121 -7.57 -4.88 0.90
C ILE A 121 -8.26 -3.56 0.58
N TRP A 122 -7.51 -2.58 0.07
CA TRP A 122 -8.02 -1.23 -0.21
C TRP A 122 -8.63 -1.07 -1.61
N LEU A 123 -8.61 -2.11 -2.45
CA LEU A 123 -9.35 -2.15 -3.71
C LEU A 123 -10.86 -2.14 -3.47
N TYR A 124 -11.33 -2.71 -2.35
CA TYR A 124 -12.74 -2.64 -1.98
C TYR A 124 -13.14 -1.18 -1.71
N ARG A 125 -14.24 -0.75 -2.34
CA ARG A 125 -14.77 0.62 -2.24
C ARG A 125 -16.11 0.71 -1.53
N GLY A 126 -16.59 -0.39 -0.95
CA GLY A 126 -17.84 -0.41 -0.21
C GLY A 126 -17.68 0.01 1.26
N SER A 127 -18.78 -0.11 2.00
CA SER A 127 -18.77 0.01 3.46
C SER A 127 -18.69 -1.39 4.09
N LEU A 128 -18.14 -1.51 5.30
CA LEU A 128 -18.13 -2.80 6.02
C LEU A 128 -19.54 -3.34 6.26
N LYS A 129 -20.53 -2.46 6.49
CA LYS A 129 -21.95 -2.85 6.59
C LYS A 129 -22.46 -3.45 5.27
N GLY A 130 -22.06 -2.86 4.14
CA GLY A 130 -22.37 -3.37 2.80
C GLY A 130 -21.76 -4.75 2.58
N LEU A 131 -20.47 -4.90 2.88
CA LEU A 131 -19.75 -6.17 2.78
C LEU A 131 -20.40 -7.26 3.64
N ALA A 132 -20.71 -6.96 4.92
CA ALA A 132 -21.36 -7.89 5.82
C ALA A 132 -22.75 -8.33 5.32
N ARG A 133 -23.49 -7.41 4.68
CA ARG A 133 -24.79 -7.73 4.07
C ARG A 133 -24.63 -8.63 2.85
N GLU A 134 -23.67 -8.35 1.97
CA GLU A 134 -23.40 -9.17 0.78
C GLU A 134 -22.94 -10.58 1.16
N LEU A 135 -22.04 -10.70 2.15
CA LEU A 135 -21.59 -11.98 2.66
C LEU A 135 -22.74 -12.78 3.29
N ARG A 136 -23.58 -12.13 4.10
CA ARG A 136 -24.79 -12.77 4.67
C ARG A 136 -25.71 -13.29 3.56
N ASN A 137 -25.98 -12.47 2.55
CA ASN A 137 -26.86 -12.86 1.45
C ASN A 137 -26.30 -14.05 0.68
N ALA A 138 -24.99 -14.07 0.38
CA ALA A 138 -24.34 -15.17 -0.31
C ALA A 138 -24.32 -16.49 0.48
N LEU A 139 -24.32 -16.41 1.81
CA LEU A 139 -24.39 -17.57 2.70
C LEU A 139 -25.82 -18.11 2.87
N VAL A 140 -26.84 -17.26 2.78
CA VAL A 140 -28.27 -17.65 2.87
C VAL A 140 -28.83 -18.09 1.51
N SER A 141 -28.25 -17.64 0.40
CA SER A 141 -28.60 -18.07 -0.96
C SER A 141 -27.93 -19.37 -1.41
N ARG A 142 -27.27 -20.10 -0.49
CA ARG A 142 -26.72 -21.44 -0.68
C ARG A 142 -27.49 -22.41 0.22
#